data_AF-A0A2D5R7H9-F1
#
_entry.id   AF-A0A2D5R7H9-F1
#
_cell.length_a   1.000
_cell.length_b   1.000
_cell.length_c   1.000
_cell.angle_alpha   90.00
_cell.angle_beta   90.00
_cell.angle_gamma   90.00
#
_symmetry.space_group_name_H-M   'P 1'
#
loop_
_entity.id
_entity.type
_entity.pdbx_description
1 polymer ?
#
loop_
_entity_poly.entity_id
_entity_poly.type
_entity_poly.pdbx_seq_one_letter_code
_entity_poly.pdbx_strand_id
1 'polypeptide(L)'
;GTAEITGWFDTAWSPPIEALNSLADDWDSCYIELFYEEGGMAFVGCWDSEGADDHYDYGGATSDTVRNMIPEYLVDHFALDEMLAEYEEEEEDLADLSPNM
;
A
#
# COMPACT_ATOMS: atom_id res chain seq x y z
N GLY A 1 -23.02 12.97 -17.13
CA GLY A 1 -21.54 12.94 -17.05
C GLY A 1 -21.18 12.33 -15.73
N THR A 2 -20.08 11.61 -15.66
CA THR A 2 -19.53 11.07 -14.42
C THR A 2 -18.75 12.18 -13.72
N ALA A 3 -18.91 12.30 -12.40
CA ALA A 3 -18.11 13.19 -11.56
C ALA A 3 -17.20 12.31 -10.69
N GLU A 4 -16.00 12.78 -10.41
CA GLU A 4 -14.98 12.05 -9.67
C GLU A 4 -14.37 12.95 -8.59
N ILE A 5 -14.09 12.38 -7.42
CA ILE A 5 -13.40 13.03 -6.31
C ILE A 5 -12.26 12.10 -5.88
N THR A 6 -11.04 12.62 -5.86
CA THR A 6 -9.84 11.88 -5.48
C THR A 6 -9.10 12.59 -4.36
N GLY A 7 -8.47 11.84 -3.46
CA GLY A 7 -7.66 12.37 -2.37
C GLY A 7 -6.97 11.26 -1.60
N TRP A 8 -6.19 11.64 -0.60
CA TRP A 8 -5.48 10.74 0.30
C TRP A 8 -5.68 11.19 1.75
N PHE A 9 -5.55 10.26 2.68
CA PHE A 9 -5.60 10.52 4.12
C PHE A 9 -4.86 9.43 4.88
N ASP A 10 -4.33 9.77 6.05
CA ASP A 10 -3.60 8.83 6.89
C ASP A 10 -4.52 8.17 7.91
N THR A 11 -4.34 6.87 8.10
CA THR A 11 -5.00 6.09 9.15
C THR A 11 -3.99 5.54 10.15
N ALA A 12 -4.50 4.89 11.19
CA ALA A 12 -3.68 4.35 12.25
C ALA A 12 -3.44 2.85 12.00
N TRP A 13 -2.23 2.49 11.56
CA TRP A 13 -1.68 1.12 11.50
C TRP A 13 -2.52 0.09 10.71
N SER A 14 -3.49 0.54 9.91
CA SER A 14 -4.38 -0.31 9.11
C SER A 14 -5.25 0.51 8.14
N PRO A 15 -5.63 -0.05 6.99
CA PRO A 15 -6.58 0.59 6.09
C PRO A 15 -7.99 0.64 6.70
N PRO A 16 -8.79 1.70 6.42
CA PRO A 16 -10.12 1.91 7.00
C PRO A 16 -11.22 1.14 6.25
N ILE A 17 -10.97 -0.13 5.89
CA ILE A 17 -11.84 -0.96 5.04
C ILE A 17 -13.26 -1.04 5.60
N GLU A 18 -13.42 -1.30 6.90
CA GLU A 18 -14.75 -1.40 7.53
C GLU A 18 -15.56 -0.09 7.47
N ALA A 19 -14.88 1.06 7.54
CA ALA A 19 -15.54 2.35 7.41
C ALA A 19 -16.00 2.60 5.96
N LEU A 20 -15.20 2.18 4.97
CA LEU A 20 -15.57 2.29 3.56
C LEU A 20 -16.63 1.27 3.14
N ASN A 21 -16.62 0.04 3.69
CA ASN A 21 -17.71 -0.92 3.55
C ASN A 21 -19.04 -0.30 4.03
N SER A 22 -19.03 0.30 5.23
CA SER A 22 -20.22 0.98 5.78
C SER A 22 -20.68 2.15 4.89
N LEU A 23 -19.74 2.88 4.29
CA LEU A 23 -20.05 3.98 3.37
C LEU A 23 -20.65 3.47 2.07
N ALA A 24 -20.10 2.41 1.49
CA ALA A 24 -20.58 1.80 0.25
C ALA A 24 -21.97 1.18 0.41
N ASP A 25 -22.24 0.53 1.56
CA ASP A 25 -23.56 -0.02 1.89
C ASP A 25 -24.65 1.05 1.95
N ASP A 26 -24.33 2.24 2.48
CA ASP A 26 -25.28 3.36 2.59
C ASP A 26 -25.34 4.25 1.33
N TRP A 27 -24.32 4.20 0.46
CA TRP A 27 -24.16 5.08 -0.71
C TRP A 27 -24.02 4.32 -2.04
N ASP A 28 -25.04 3.51 -2.36
CA ASP A 28 -25.11 2.65 -3.56
C ASP A 28 -25.02 3.36 -4.93
N SER A 29 -25.11 4.70 -4.96
CA SER A 29 -25.02 5.48 -6.19
C SER A 29 -23.59 5.80 -6.65
N CYS A 30 -22.59 5.45 -5.84
CA CYS A 30 -21.18 5.78 -6.08
C CYS A 30 -20.32 4.51 -6.09
N TYR A 31 -19.32 4.50 -6.98
CA TYR A 31 -18.20 3.56 -6.91
C TYR A 31 -17.11 4.18 -6.03
N ILE A 32 -16.58 3.40 -5.08
CA ILE A 32 -15.54 3.82 -4.16
C ILE A 32 -14.35 2.89 -4.34
N GLU A 33 -13.16 3.46 -4.45
CA GLU A 33 -11.89 2.75 -4.59
C GLU A 33 -10.88 3.31 -3.59
N LEU A 34 -10.13 2.42 -2.96
CA LEU A 34 -9.09 2.74 -1.99
C LEU A 34 -7.84 1.94 -2.33
N PHE A 35 -6.77 2.65 -2.66
CA PHE A 35 -5.41 2.11 -2.62
C PHE A 35 -4.84 2.38 -1.23
N TYR A 36 -4.16 1.39 -0.64
CA TYR A 36 -3.49 1.55 0.64
C TYR A 36 -2.12 0.87 0.66
N GLU A 37 -1.22 1.47 1.44
CA GLU A 37 0.15 1.00 1.70
C GLU A 37 0.43 1.27 3.18
N GLU A 38 1.04 0.32 3.88
CA GLU A 38 1.46 0.46 5.27
C GLU A 38 2.87 -0.12 5.43
N GLY A 39 3.88 0.71 5.19
CA GLY A 39 5.29 0.32 5.26
C GLY A 39 5.73 -0.25 6.62
N GLY A 40 5.12 0.20 7.72
CA GLY A 40 5.42 -0.31 9.05
C GLY A 40 5.02 -1.79 9.26
N MET A 41 4.04 -2.27 8.48
CA MET A 41 3.56 -3.66 8.52
C MET A 41 3.87 -4.44 7.24
N ALA A 42 4.47 -3.80 6.24
CA ALA A 42 4.71 -4.33 4.90
C ALA A 42 3.43 -4.80 4.18
N PHE A 43 2.35 -4.01 4.27
CA PHE A 43 1.09 -4.30 3.60
C PHE A 43 0.81 -3.35 2.44
N VAL A 44 0.21 -3.88 1.39
CA VAL A 44 -0.29 -3.09 0.26
C VAL A 44 -1.55 -3.72 -0.28
N GLY A 45 -2.47 -2.90 -0.79
CA GLY A 45 -3.65 -3.44 -1.43
C GLY A 45 -4.53 -2.40 -2.11
N CYS A 46 -5.57 -2.93 -2.72
CA CYS A 46 -6.66 -2.17 -3.30
C CYS A 46 -7.98 -2.77 -2.81
N TRP A 47 -8.90 -1.91 -2.40
CA TRP A 47 -10.26 -2.28 -2.09
C TRP A 47 -11.20 -1.43 -2.93
N ASP A 48 -12.26 -2.04 -3.44
CA ASP A 48 -13.32 -1.30 -4.09
C ASP A 48 -14.72 -1.79 -3.69
N SER A 49 -15.73 -0.97 -3.97
CA SER A 49 -17.11 -1.25 -3.56
C SER A 49 -17.77 -2.45 -4.28
N GLU A 50 -17.20 -2.93 -5.38
CA GLU A 50 -17.73 -4.02 -6.22
C GLU A 50 -16.84 -5.28 -6.23
N GLY A 51 -15.55 -5.10 -5.96
CA GLY A 51 -14.47 -6.07 -5.93
C GLY A 51 -13.82 -6.04 -4.55
N ALA A 52 -13.84 -7.20 -3.89
CA ALA A 52 -13.33 -7.38 -2.53
C ALA A 52 -11.88 -6.87 -2.34
N ASP A 53 -11.41 -6.91 -1.09
CA ASP A 53 -10.05 -6.46 -0.72
C ASP A 53 -8.93 -7.33 -1.35
N ASP A 54 -8.23 -6.77 -2.33
CA ASP A 54 -7.00 -7.29 -2.93
C ASP A 54 -5.81 -6.93 -2.02
N HIS A 55 -5.68 -7.69 -0.93
CA HIS A 55 -4.66 -7.49 0.10
C HIS A 55 -3.41 -8.35 -0.13
N TYR A 56 -2.23 -7.73 -0.01
CA TYR A 56 -0.94 -8.39 -0.15
C TYR A 56 0.04 -7.99 0.96
N ASP A 57 0.85 -8.96 1.37
CA ASP A 57 1.95 -8.82 2.32
C ASP A 57 3.27 -8.96 1.53
N TYR A 58 4.13 -7.95 1.63
CA TYR A 58 5.46 -7.93 1.03
C TYR A 58 6.59 -8.05 2.06
N GLY A 59 6.27 -8.51 3.27
CA GLY A 59 7.23 -8.81 4.33
C GLY A 59 8.29 -9.79 3.85
N GLY A 60 9.53 -9.31 3.74
CA GLY A 60 10.67 -10.07 3.23
C GLY A 60 10.89 -9.96 1.72
N ALA A 61 10.13 -9.10 1.02
CA ALA A 61 10.49 -8.66 -0.32
C ALA A 61 11.67 -7.68 -0.26
N THR A 62 12.48 -7.69 -1.31
CA THR A 62 13.48 -6.67 -1.62
C THR A 62 13.02 -5.84 -2.82
N SER A 63 13.74 -4.76 -3.09
CA SER A 63 13.59 -3.95 -4.31
C SER A 63 13.56 -4.80 -5.59
N ASP A 64 14.40 -5.84 -5.66
CA ASP A 64 14.46 -6.79 -6.78
C ASP A 64 13.31 -7.80 -6.84
N THR A 65 12.70 -8.16 -5.70
CA THR A 65 11.72 -9.26 -5.65
C THR A 65 10.28 -8.82 -5.55
N VAL A 66 10.00 -7.58 -5.14
CA VAL A 66 8.63 -7.09 -4.87
C VAL A 66 7.70 -7.25 -6.08
N ARG A 67 8.20 -7.02 -7.30
CA ARG A 67 7.44 -7.18 -8.55
C ARG A 67 7.04 -8.64 -8.86
N ASN A 68 7.65 -9.62 -8.20
CA ASN A 68 7.26 -11.03 -8.32
C ASN A 68 6.19 -11.45 -7.29
N MET A 69 5.99 -10.64 -6.25
CA MET A 69 5.09 -10.92 -5.13
C MET A 69 3.82 -10.09 -5.21
N ILE A 70 3.94 -8.84 -5.66
CA ILE A 70 2.88 -7.84 -5.67
C ILE A 70 2.49 -7.53 -7.11
N PRO A 71 1.18 -7.42 -7.43
CA PRO A 71 0.72 -6.98 -8.74
C PRO A 71 1.37 -5.69 -9.21
N GLU A 72 1.73 -5.63 -10.49
CA GLU A 72 2.42 -4.49 -11.12
C GLU A 72 1.71 -3.16 -10.87
N TYR A 73 0.36 -3.15 -10.91
CA TYR A 73 -0.42 -1.93 -10.70
C TYR A 73 -0.28 -1.35 -9.28
N LEU A 74 -0.06 -2.18 -8.26
CA LEU A 74 0.18 -1.74 -6.88
C LEU A 74 1.63 -1.27 -6.69
N VAL A 75 2.58 -2.01 -7.27
CA VAL A 75 3.99 -1.61 -7.26
C VAL A 75 4.15 -0.24 -7.90
N ASP A 76 3.55 -0.03 -9.07
CA ASP A 76 3.65 1.23 -9.80
C ASP A 76 2.86 2.38 -9.13
N HIS A 77 1.74 2.09 -8.46
CA HIS A 77 0.94 3.11 -7.76
C HIS A 77 1.71 3.72 -6.58
N PHE A 78 2.42 2.88 -5.82
CA PHE A 78 3.16 3.30 -4.62
C PHE A 78 4.67 3.42 -4.83
N ALA A 79 5.19 3.10 -6.02
CA ALA A 79 6.62 2.99 -6.30
C ALA A 79 7.35 2.08 -5.28
N LEU A 80 6.76 0.90 -4.99
CA LEU A 80 7.26 0.03 -3.91
C LEU A 80 8.70 -0.44 -4.11
N ASP A 81 9.12 -0.65 -5.35
CA ASP A 81 10.49 -1.04 -5.69
C ASP A 81 11.49 0.09 -5.41
N GLU A 82 11.13 1.33 -5.73
CA GLU A 82 11.93 2.52 -5.38
C GLU A 82 11.99 2.70 -3.86
N MET A 83 10.85 2.60 -3.17
CA MET A 83 10.77 2.71 -1.71
C MET A 83 11.62 1.64 -0.99
N LEU A 84 11.56 0.38 -1.44
CA LEU A 84 12.37 -0.70 -0.88
C LEU A 84 13.87 -0.49 -1.16
N ALA A 85 14.23 0.02 -2.34
CA ALA A 85 15.63 0.33 -2.66
C ALA A 85 16.20 1.43 -1.76
N GLU A 86 15.41 2.49 -1.49
CA GLU A 86 15.78 3.54 -0.53
C GLU A 86 15.95 2.96 0.88
N TYR A 87 15.05 2.10 1.34
CA TYR A 87 15.19 1.44 2.64
C TYR A 87 16.43 0.54 2.74
N GLU A 88 16.74 -0.22 1.69
CA GLU A 88 17.94 -1.06 1.64
C GLU A 88 19.23 -0.23 1.71
N GLU A 89 19.28 0.91 1.01
CA GLU A 89 20.41 1.86 1.07
C GLU A 89 20.55 2.47 2.48
N GLU A 90 19.44 2.89 3.09
CA GLU A 90 19.45 3.41 4.47
C GLU A 90 19.92 2.37 5.50
N GLU A 91 19.51 1.10 5.36
CA GLU A 91 19.98 0.00 6.20
C GLU A 91 21.49 -0.26 6.02
N GLU A 92 22.00 -0.20 4.79
CA GLU A 92 23.44 -0.35 4.50
C GLU A 92 24.27 0.78 5.13
N ASP A 93 23.84 2.04 4.96
CA ASP A 93 24.47 3.22 5.57
C ASP A 93 24.49 3.13 7.11
N LEU A 94 23.38 2.69 7.72
CA LEU A 94 23.28 2.47 9.16
C LEU A 94 24.22 1.36 9.64
N ALA A 95 24.34 0.27 8.88
CA ALA A 95 25.23 -0.84 9.19
C ALA A 95 26.71 -0.41 9.11
N ASP A 96 27.09 0.37 8.10
CA ASP A 96 28.45 0.89 7.92
C ASP A 96 28.85 1.90 9.00
N LEU A 97 27.89 2.67 9.52
CA LEU A 97 28.07 3.57 10.67
C LEU A 97 28.14 2.84 12.02
N SER A 98 27.81 1.54 12.05
CA SER A 98 27.90 0.67 13.22
C SER A 98 29.05 -0.35 13.09
N PRO A 99 30.32 0.06 12.87
CA PRO A 99 31.43 -0.87 12.80
C PRO A 99 31.72 -1.42 14.20
N ASN A 100 31.10 -2.56 14.55
CA ASN A 100 31.36 -3.43 15.70
C ASN A 100 31.46 -2.75 17.08
N MET A 101 30.44 -2.94 17.93
CA MET A 101 30.69 -3.11 19.38
C MET A 101 31.24 -4.51 19.67
#